data_AF-A0A183AY14-F1
#
_entry.id   AF-A0A183AY14-F1
#
_cell.length_a   1.000
_cell.length_b   1.000
_cell.length_c   1.000
_cell.angle_alpha   90.00
_cell.angle_beta   90.00
_cell.angle_gamma   90.00
#
_symmetry.space_group_name_H-M   'P 1'
#
loop_
_entity.id
_entity.type
_entity.pdbx_description
1 polymer ?
#
loop_
_entity_poly.entity_id
_entity_poly.type
_entity_poly.pdbx_seq_one_letter_code
_entity_poly.pdbx_strand_id
1 'polypeptide(L)'
;LVELSKAQDIETGDGTTTVVVMAGSLLDACSKLLDKGIHPTTISDAFQKAAQKACEIIESMAIPIELSNIEQLTKVATTSLNSKVVSQHSDALGPIAVKAVLDVVDPNSPQSMENNVIVTDYTQMDRIMKEERQYILNIVKAVKKAGCNVLLIQKSILRDAVNELALHYFSKMNIMVVKDIERTEVEFICKTLHCTPIASLDHFNPDYLGVASLVEESEATARCVRITGIQNRGRTVSILVRGSNKLMLDEAERSLHDALCVIRCLVKKGAMIAGGGAPEIEIAQKLALIANSTPGLDQYCFRAFADAFEVIPYTLAENAGLNPIQTVTELRALHARGETHAGINVRASCAEEPADGSNLPYDVLQTAITVVYSNRRC
;
A
#
# COMPACT_ATOMS: atom_id res chain seq x y z
N LEU A 1 -7.70 12.69 13.22
CA LEU A 1 -6.75 12.99 12.12
C LEU A 1 -5.76 11.86 11.87
N VAL A 2 -4.99 11.38 12.87
CA VAL A 2 -4.06 10.25 12.66
C VAL A 2 -4.75 8.97 12.18
N GLU A 3 -5.90 8.62 12.77
CA GLU A 3 -6.67 7.44 12.34
C GLU A 3 -7.24 7.59 10.93
N LEU A 4 -7.66 8.80 10.53
CA LEU A 4 -8.12 9.10 9.15
C LEU A 4 -6.99 8.88 8.14
N SER A 5 -5.78 9.35 8.47
CA SER A 5 -4.59 9.15 7.65
C SER A 5 -4.24 7.66 7.52
N LYS A 6 -4.31 6.89 8.61
CA LYS A 6 -4.09 5.43 8.58
C LYS A 6 -5.15 4.68 7.78
N ALA A 7 -6.42 5.08 7.86
CA ALA A 7 -7.49 4.46 7.09
C ALA A 7 -7.28 4.67 5.59
N GLN A 8 -6.89 5.88 5.19
CA GLN A 8 -6.56 6.20 3.80
C GLN A 8 -5.36 5.39 3.28
N ASP A 9 -4.34 5.22 4.12
CA ASP A 9 -3.13 4.47 3.80
C ASP A 9 -3.44 2.98 3.53
N ILE A 10 -4.29 2.37 4.36
CA ILE A 10 -4.71 0.97 4.18
C ILE A 10 -5.52 0.79 2.88
N GLU A 11 -6.49 1.65 2.63
CA GLU A 11 -7.41 1.53 1.50
C GLU A 11 -6.72 1.82 0.16
N THR A 12 -6.03 2.96 0.08
CA THR A 12 -5.52 3.51 -1.18
C THR A 12 -4.00 3.63 -1.22
N GLY A 13 -3.33 3.77 -0.07
CA GLY A 13 -1.89 3.94 0.05
C GLY A 13 -1.34 5.23 -0.60
N ASP A 14 -2.21 6.18 -0.92
CA ASP A 14 -1.84 7.51 -1.42
C ASP A 14 -2.83 8.56 -0.89
N GLY A 15 -2.46 9.84 -0.89
CA GLY A 15 -3.32 10.95 -0.45
C GLY A 15 -3.53 11.06 1.06
N THR A 16 -2.66 10.44 1.88
CA THR A 16 -2.74 10.49 3.36
C THR A 16 -2.64 11.91 3.90
N THR A 17 -1.86 12.78 3.26
CA THR A 17 -1.74 14.21 3.58
C THR A 17 -2.98 14.99 3.15
N THR A 18 -3.48 14.73 1.95
CA THR A 18 -4.68 15.37 1.38
C THR A 18 -5.89 15.19 2.29
N VAL A 19 -6.12 13.98 2.81
CA VAL A 19 -7.21 13.70 3.75
C VAL A 19 -7.14 14.58 5.01
N VAL A 20 -5.94 14.79 5.56
CA VAL A 20 -5.76 15.61 6.77
C VAL A 20 -5.99 17.08 6.48
N VAL A 21 -5.49 17.59 5.35
CA VAL A 21 -5.69 18.98 4.92
C VAL A 21 -7.17 19.26 4.65
N MET A 22 -7.87 18.35 3.96
CA MET A 22 -9.31 18.46 3.73
C MET A 22 -10.09 18.47 5.04
N ALA A 23 -9.78 17.54 5.96
CA ALA A 23 -10.45 17.49 7.26
C ALA A 23 -10.27 18.81 8.04
N GLY A 24 -9.08 19.41 8.00
CA GLY A 24 -8.83 20.73 8.60
C GLY A 24 -9.68 21.85 7.98
N SER A 25 -9.71 21.92 6.65
CA SER A 25 -10.49 22.92 5.90
C SER A 25 -12.00 22.79 6.13
N LEU A 26 -12.51 21.56 6.17
CA LEU A 26 -13.92 21.28 6.42
C LEU A 26 -14.33 21.63 7.86
N LEU A 27 -13.45 21.42 8.84
CA LEU A 27 -13.69 21.85 10.22
C LEU A 27 -13.70 23.39 10.34
N ASP A 28 -12.82 24.09 9.63
CA ASP A 28 -12.85 25.56 9.56
C ASP A 28 -14.16 26.07 8.91
N ALA A 29 -14.61 25.40 7.84
CA ALA A 29 -15.91 25.68 7.22
C ALA A 29 -17.07 25.45 8.20
N CYS A 30 -17.05 24.36 8.97
CA CYS A 30 -18.03 24.11 10.04
C CYS A 30 -18.03 25.23 11.09
N SER A 31 -16.85 25.67 11.55
CA SER A 31 -16.74 26.76 12.53
C SER A 31 -17.42 28.04 12.04
N LYS A 32 -17.15 28.43 10.78
CA LYS A 32 -17.78 29.62 10.16
C LYS A 32 -19.31 29.51 10.03
N LEU A 33 -19.84 28.30 9.88
CA LEU A 33 -21.30 28.05 9.82
C LEU A 33 -21.93 28.06 11.22
N LEU A 34 -21.22 27.55 12.23
CA LEU A 34 -21.64 27.62 13.63
C LEU A 34 -21.68 29.06 14.14
N ASP A 35 -20.70 29.89 13.78
CA ASP A 35 -20.68 31.32 14.12
C ASP A 35 -21.86 32.09 13.50
N LYS A 36 -22.40 31.59 12.38
CA LYS A 36 -23.62 32.12 11.75
C LYS A 36 -24.92 31.60 12.40
N GLY A 37 -24.83 30.77 13.44
CA GLY A 37 -25.97 30.25 14.19
C GLY A 37 -26.64 29.03 13.56
N ILE A 38 -26.00 28.32 12.63
CA ILE A 38 -26.56 27.11 12.00
C ILE A 38 -26.37 25.92 12.95
N HIS A 39 -27.40 25.10 13.13
CA HIS A 39 -27.35 23.95 14.03
C HIS A 39 -26.38 22.86 13.51
N PRO A 40 -25.53 22.26 14.38
CA PRO A 40 -24.52 21.26 13.97
C PRO A 40 -25.08 20.07 13.17
N THR A 41 -26.27 19.57 13.54
CA THR A 41 -26.91 18.45 12.83
C THR A 41 -27.25 18.82 11.39
N THR A 42 -27.73 20.04 11.14
CA THR A 42 -28.04 20.53 9.80
C THR A 42 -26.77 20.64 8.95
N ILE A 43 -25.67 21.10 9.55
CA ILE A 43 -24.36 21.15 8.86
C ILE A 43 -23.91 19.73 8.51
N SER A 44 -24.00 18.78 9.45
CA SER A 44 -23.65 17.38 9.25
C SER A 44 -24.44 16.75 8.09
N ASP A 45 -25.77 16.89 8.10
CA ASP A 45 -26.64 16.32 7.08
C ASP A 45 -26.39 16.96 5.70
N ALA A 46 -26.21 18.28 5.65
CA ALA A 46 -25.91 18.99 4.42
C ALA A 46 -24.55 18.59 3.83
N PHE A 47 -23.52 18.48 4.68
CA PHE A 47 -22.19 18.06 4.25
C PHE A 47 -22.17 16.60 3.76
N GLN A 48 -22.95 15.71 4.38
CA GLN A 48 -23.08 14.33 3.89
C GLN A 48 -23.70 14.28 2.49
N LYS A 49 -24.76 15.07 2.23
CA LYS A 49 -25.35 15.19 0.89
C LYS A 49 -24.37 15.79 -0.11
N ALA A 50 -23.61 16.82 0.30
CA ALA A 50 -22.61 17.45 -0.54
C ALA A 50 -21.46 16.48 -0.88
N ALA A 51 -21.02 15.66 0.06
CA ALA A 51 -20.01 14.62 -0.15
C ALA A 51 -20.49 13.54 -1.15
N GLN A 52 -21.76 13.11 -1.05
CA GLN A 52 -22.34 12.18 -2.04
C GLN A 52 -22.34 12.78 -3.44
N LYS A 53 -22.75 14.05 -3.57
CA LYS A 53 -22.72 14.77 -4.85
C LYS A 53 -21.30 14.96 -5.38
N ALA A 54 -20.33 15.20 -4.50
CA ALA A 54 -18.92 15.27 -4.87
C ALA A 54 -18.43 13.92 -5.45
N CYS A 55 -18.79 12.80 -4.84
CA CYS A 55 -18.46 11.48 -5.38
C CYS A 55 -19.07 11.24 -6.77
N GLU A 56 -20.34 11.60 -6.98
CA GLU A 56 -20.99 11.53 -8.31
C GLU A 56 -20.27 12.40 -9.36
N ILE A 57 -19.80 13.59 -8.96
CA ILE A 57 -19.04 14.50 -9.83
C ILE A 57 -17.70 13.86 -10.23
N ILE A 58 -16.98 13.25 -9.28
CA ILE A 58 -15.70 12.58 -9.57
C ILE A 58 -15.93 11.39 -10.51
N GLU A 59 -17.02 10.62 -10.32
CA GLU A 59 -17.38 9.51 -11.22
C GLU A 59 -17.56 10.00 -12.66
N SER A 60 -18.18 11.17 -12.86
CA SER A 60 -18.35 11.75 -14.19
C SER A 60 -17.05 12.21 -14.86
N MET A 61 -15.98 12.44 -14.08
CA MET A 61 -14.67 12.86 -14.57
C MET A 61 -13.70 11.69 -14.77
N ALA A 62 -14.13 10.48 -14.40
CA ALA A 62 -13.28 9.31 -14.38
C ALA A 62 -12.96 8.85 -15.82
N ILE A 63 -11.67 8.74 -16.14
CA ILE A 63 -11.16 8.21 -17.39
C ILE A 63 -10.96 6.69 -17.20
N PRO A 64 -11.73 5.83 -17.90
CA PRO A 64 -11.60 4.39 -17.77
C PRO A 64 -10.29 3.89 -18.39
N ILE A 65 -9.64 2.92 -17.74
CA ILE A 65 -8.37 2.33 -18.19
C ILE A 65 -8.45 0.82 -18.19
N GLU A 66 -7.89 0.25 -19.24
CA GLU A 66 -7.66 -1.18 -19.32
C GLU A 66 -6.31 -1.55 -18.68
N LEU A 67 -6.31 -2.63 -17.90
CA LEU A 67 -5.12 -3.18 -17.24
C LEU A 67 -4.06 -3.70 -18.22
N SER A 68 -4.41 -3.80 -19.52
CA SER A 68 -3.51 -4.15 -20.63
C SER A 68 -2.50 -3.03 -20.95
N ASN A 69 -2.78 -1.78 -20.57
CA ASN A 69 -1.95 -0.64 -20.93
C ASN A 69 -0.81 -0.39 -19.91
N ILE A 70 0.28 -1.14 -20.06
CA ILE A 70 1.46 -1.05 -19.19
C ILE A 70 2.09 0.34 -19.19
N GLU A 71 2.06 1.07 -20.31
CA GLU A 71 2.63 2.42 -20.42
C GLU A 71 1.88 3.42 -19.54
N GLN A 72 0.55 3.38 -19.56
CA GLN A 72 -0.28 4.23 -18.69
C GLN A 72 -0.09 3.87 -17.21
N LEU A 73 -0.08 2.58 -16.86
CA LEU A 73 0.17 2.13 -15.48
C LEU A 73 1.55 2.58 -14.97
N THR A 74 2.56 2.54 -15.84
CA THR A 74 3.92 2.97 -15.50
C THR A 74 3.96 4.47 -15.27
N LYS A 75 3.29 5.27 -16.13
CA LYS A 75 3.21 6.73 -15.95
C LYS A 75 2.61 7.10 -14.59
N VAL A 76 1.50 6.46 -14.20
CA VAL A 76 0.83 6.75 -12.91
C VAL A 76 1.71 6.37 -11.73
N ALA A 77 2.36 5.20 -11.78
CA ALA A 77 3.30 4.78 -10.74
C ALA A 77 4.47 5.77 -10.61
N THR A 78 5.00 6.27 -11.73
CA THR A 78 6.04 7.30 -11.75
C THR A 78 5.55 8.63 -11.15
N THR A 79 4.29 9.04 -11.40
CA THR A 79 3.70 10.25 -10.82
C THR A 79 3.70 10.22 -9.29
N SER A 80 3.24 9.12 -8.67
CA SER A 80 3.24 8.99 -7.20
C SER A 80 4.64 8.86 -6.60
N LEU A 81 5.65 8.45 -7.38
CA LEU A 81 7.05 8.39 -6.94
C LEU A 81 7.80 9.72 -7.08
N ASN A 82 7.35 10.62 -7.97
CA ASN A 82 8.04 11.88 -8.26
C ASN A 82 8.04 12.86 -7.07
N SER A 83 7.10 12.75 -6.14
CA SER A 83 7.04 13.57 -4.93
C SER A 83 7.96 13.06 -3.80
N LYS A 84 8.68 11.95 -4.00
CA LYS A 84 9.45 11.26 -2.96
C LYS A 84 10.96 11.37 -3.15
N VAL A 85 11.70 10.96 -2.12
CA VAL A 85 13.17 10.93 -2.13
C VAL A 85 13.71 10.04 -3.25
N VAL A 86 12.97 9.00 -3.64
CA VAL A 86 13.35 8.09 -4.75
C VAL A 86 12.97 8.61 -6.14
N SER A 87 12.56 9.87 -6.28
CA SER A 87 12.17 10.48 -7.56
C SER A 87 13.24 10.35 -8.65
N GLN A 88 14.52 10.37 -8.28
CA GLN A 88 15.65 10.18 -9.21
C GLN A 88 15.71 8.77 -9.84
N HIS A 89 15.08 7.78 -9.21
CA HIS A 89 15.03 6.38 -9.64
C HIS A 89 13.62 5.94 -10.02
N SER A 90 12.68 6.88 -10.15
CA SER A 90 11.28 6.62 -10.47
C SER A 90 11.11 5.86 -11.80
N ASP A 91 11.94 6.16 -12.80
CA ASP A 91 11.93 5.48 -14.11
C ASP A 91 12.26 3.98 -14.03
N ALA A 92 13.07 3.58 -13.05
CA ALA A 92 13.41 2.17 -12.83
C ALA A 92 12.40 1.47 -11.89
N LEU A 93 11.91 2.18 -10.88
CA LEU A 93 10.98 1.64 -9.88
C LEU A 93 9.55 1.48 -10.40
N GLY A 94 9.08 2.41 -11.25
CA GLY A 94 7.73 2.38 -11.82
C GLY A 94 7.41 1.06 -12.56
N PRO A 95 8.23 0.64 -13.55
CA PRO A 95 8.01 -0.62 -14.25
C PRO A 95 8.09 -1.86 -13.35
N ILE A 96 8.91 -1.81 -12.30
CA ILE A 96 9.04 -2.93 -11.34
C ILE A 96 7.75 -3.07 -10.54
N ALA A 97 7.18 -1.97 -10.06
CA ALA A 97 5.92 -1.98 -9.32
C ALA A 97 4.76 -2.51 -10.17
N VAL A 98 4.66 -2.07 -11.44
CA VAL A 98 3.60 -2.54 -12.37
C VAL A 98 3.69 -4.03 -12.61
N LYS A 99 4.89 -4.55 -12.91
CA LYS A 99 5.10 -5.99 -13.10
C LYS A 99 4.75 -6.77 -11.82
N ALA A 100 5.15 -6.25 -10.67
CA ALA A 100 4.88 -6.90 -9.39
C ALA A 100 3.39 -7.05 -9.09
N VAL A 101 2.58 -6.03 -9.37
CA VAL A 101 1.14 -6.10 -9.12
C VAL A 101 0.43 -7.01 -10.11
N LEU A 102 0.76 -6.95 -11.40
CA LEU A 102 0.13 -7.79 -12.42
C LEU A 102 0.35 -9.29 -12.17
N ASP A 103 1.50 -9.67 -11.61
CA ASP A 103 1.81 -11.06 -11.26
C ASP A 103 1.04 -11.57 -10.02
N VAL A 104 0.45 -10.68 -9.20
CA VAL A 104 -0.11 -11.01 -7.86
C VAL A 104 -1.65 -11.13 -7.85
N VAL A 105 -2.38 -10.53 -8.79
CA VAL A 105 -3.84 -10.41 -8.73
C VAL A 105 -4.54 -11.78 -8.81
N ASP A 106 -5.30 -12.17 -7.77
CA ASP A 106 -6.39 -13.16 -7.81
C ASP A 106 -7.38 -12.96 -6.63
N PRO A 107 -8.67 -13.36 -6.75
CA PRO A 107 -9.76 -12.78 -5.95
C PRO A 107 -9.98 -13.29 -4.53
N ASN A 108 -9.37 -14.39 -4.05
CA ASN A 108 -9.81 -15.00 -2.80
C ASN A 108 -8.71 -15.73 -2.01
N SER A 109 -8.43 -15.28 -0.77
CA SER A 109 -7.96 -16.19 0.31
C SER A 109 -8.24 -15.64 1.72
N PRO A 110 -8.83 -16.44 2.64
CA PRO A 110 -9.00 -16.09 4.05
C PRO A 110 -7.89 -16.68 4.96
N GLN A 111 -7.71 -16.09 6.14
CA GLN A 111 -6.72 -16.45 7.17
C GLN A 111 -7.31 -17.34 8.30
N SER A 112 -6.45 -18.05 9.05
CA SER A 112 -6.82 -18.90 10.21
C SER A 112 -5.81 -18.82 11.37
N MET A 113 -6.28 -19.09 12.59
CA MET A 113 -5.63 -18.84 13.89
C MET A 113 -5.53 -20.15 14.72
N GLU A 114 -4.50 -20.31 15.57
CA GLU A 114 -4.27 -21.52 16.42
C GLU A 114 -3.79 -21.17 17.85
N ASN A 115 -4.01 -22.10 18.81
CA ASN A 115 -3.71 -22.03 20.26
C ASN A 115 -2.73 -23.13 20.75
N ASN A 116 -2.04 -22.86 21.87
CA ASN A 116 -0.94 -23.63 22.50
C ASN A 116 -1.37 -24.53 23.68
N VAL A 117 -0.54 -25.54 24.02
CA VAL A 117 -0.51 -26.21 25.35
C VAL A 117 0.94 -26.50 25.80
N ILE A 118 1.16 -26.41 27.12
CA ILE A 118 2.43 -26.44 27.86
C ILE A 118 2.49 -27.71 28.71
N VAL A 119 3.64 -28.38 28.87
CA VAL A 119 3.93 -29.19 30.07
C VAL A 119 5.43 -29.15 30.44
N THR A 120 5.62 -29.11 31.76
CA THR A 120 6.82 -29.09 32.59
C THR A 120 7.23 -30.49 33.07
N ASP A 121 8.54 -30.80 33.14
CA ASP A 121 9.16 -31.37 34.36
C ASP A 121 10.70 -31.39 34.30
N TYR A 122 11.36 -31.41 35.47
CA TYR A 122 12.72 -30.86 35.67
C TYR A 122 13.88 -31.82 36.02
N THR A 123 13.76 -33.16 35.93
CA THR A 123 14.72 -34.03 36.66
C THR A 123 15.47 -35.09 35.85
N GLN A 124 16.12 -34.77 34.71
CA GLN A 124 16.96 -35.76 33.99
C GLN A 124 18.19 -35.20 33.22
N MET A 125 18.92 -34.20 33.70
CA MET A 125 19.89 -33.42 32.88
C MET A 125 20.99 -34.22 32.13
N ASP A 126 21.60 -35.28 32.68
CA ASP A 126 22.77 -35.94 32.05
C ASP A 126 22.42 -37.11 31.08
N ARG A 127 21.31 -37.82 31.30
CA ARG A 127 20.76 -38.75 30.29
C ARG A 127 20.23 -37.97 29.09
N ILE A 128 19.61 -36.83 29.35
CA ILE A 128 19.08 -35.91 28.34
C ILE A 128 20.16 -35.56 27.31
N MET A 129 21.40 -35.25 27.69
CA MET A 129 22.42 -34.84 26.70
C MET A 129 22.86 -35.94 25.71
N LYS A 130 22.77 -37.22 26.08
CA LYS A 130 23.05 -38.33 25.15
C LYS A 130 21.83 -38.63 24.29
N GLU A 131 20.65 -38.67 24.90
CA GLU A 131 19.38 -38.84 24.19
C GLU A 131 19.14 -37.71 23.20
N GLU A 132 19.45 -36.46 23.56
CA GLU A 132 19.31 -35.27 22.73
C GLU A 132 20.15 -35.35 21.46
N ARG A 133 21.42 -35.79 21.56
CA ARG A 133 22.27 -35.99 20.38
C ARG A 133 21.72 -37.07 19.45
N GLN A 134 21.23 -38.17 20.02
CA GLN A 134 20.66 -39.27 19.25
C GLN A 134 19.31 -38.89 18.63
N TYR A 135 18.52 -38.09 19.34
CA TYR A 135 17.28 -37.50 18.88
C TYR A 135 17.52 -36.57 17.68
N ILE A 136 18.46 -35.62 17.78
CA ILE A 136 18.84 -34.74 16.66
C ILE A 136 19.29 -35.57 15.45
N LEU A 137 20.11 -36.60 15.67
CA LEU A 137 20.62 -37.44 14.59
C LEU A 137 19.51 -38.24 13.88
N ASN A 138 18.48 -38.67 14.62
CA ASN A 138 17.29 -39.31 14.05
C ASN A 138 16.49 -38.33 13.18
N ILE A 139 16.36 -37.07 13.63
CA ILE A 139 15.71 -36.00 12.86
C ILE A 139 16.44 -35.76 11.54
N VAL A 140 17.77 -35.56 11.58
CA VAL A 140 18.55 -35.31 10.36
C VAL A 140 18.43 -36.46 9.37
N LYS A 141 18.38 -37.71 9.85
CA LYS A 141 18.16 -38.89 9.00
C LYS A 141 16.77 -38.89 8.35
N ALA A 142 15.72 -38.54 9.10
CA ALA A 142 14.37 -38.43 8.55
C ALA A 142 14.30 -37.35 7.45
N VAL A 143 14.89 -36.18 7.71
CA VAL A 143 14.96 -35.08 6.73
C VAL A 143 15.71 -35.50 5.48
N LYS A 144 16.84 -36.20 5.64
CA LYS A 144 17.63 -36.68 4.50
C LYS A 144 16.89 -37.76 3.71
N LYS A 145 16.14 -38.63 4.37
CA LYS A 145 15.35 -39.70 3.73
C LYS A 145 14.24 -39.15 2.84
N ALA A 146 13.64 -38.03 3.23
CA ALA A 146 12.65 -37.35 2.39
C ALA A 146 13.25 -36.55 1.23
N GLY A 147 14.58 -36.39 1.16
CA GLY A 147 15.26 -35.73 0.04
C GLY A 147 15.32 -34.21 0.13
N CYS A 148 15.21 -33.62 1.33
CA CYS A 148 15.30 -32.18 1.51
C CYS A 148 16.74 -31.67 1.42
N ASN A 149 16.97 -30.69 0.54
CA ASN A 149 18.28 -30.03 0.38
C ASN A 149 18.37 -28.68 1.08
N VAL A 150 17.24 -27.98 1.22
CA VAL A 150 17.13 -26.67 1.86
C VAL A 150 16.04 -26.74 2.92
N LEU A 151 16.35 -26.25 4.12
CA LEU A 151 15.44 -26.27 5.26
C LEU A 151 15.29 -24.85 5.81
N LEU A 152 14.04 -24.42 5.89
CA LEU A 152 13.62 -23.09 6.33
C LEU A 152 12.96 -23.23 7.71
N ILE A 153 13.55 -22.61 8.73
CA ILE A 153 13.08 -22.71 10.13
C ILE A 153 12.49 -21.39 10.59
N GLN A 154 11.25 -21.44 11.07
CA GLN A 154 10.59 -20.30 11.68
C GLN A 154 11.29 -19.88 12.98
N LYS A 155 11.40 -18.57 13.19
CA LYS A 155 11.90 -17.97 14.42
C LYS A 155 11.06 -18.44 15.61
N SER A 156 11.70 -19.16 16.52
CA SER A 156 11.10 -19.56 17.80
C SER A 156 11.59 -18.61 18.88
N ILE A 157 10.66 -17.88 19.50
CA ILE A 157 10.96 -16.96 20.62
C ILE A 157 11.02 -17.69 21.98
N LEU A 158 10.48 -18.92 22.07
CA LEU A 158 10.36 -19.67 23.32
C LEU A 158 11.52 -20.65 23.56
N ARG A 159 12.18 -21.11 22.50
CA ARG A 159 13.30 -22.04 22.53
C ARG A 159 14.24 -21.71 21.39
N ASP A 160 15.51 -22.05 21.54
CA ASP A 160 16.44 -22.01 20.42
C ASP A 160 15.90 -22.87 19.28
N ALA A 161 15.60 -22.22 18.15
CA ALA A 161 14.98 -22.88 17.00
C ALA A 161 15.85 -24.01 16.44
N VAL A 162 17.17 -23.90 16.63
CA VAL A 162 18.16 -24.88 16.19
C VAL A 162 19.34 -24.90 17.16
N ASN A 163 19.74 -26.09 17.62
CA ASN A 163 21.01 -26.27 18.34
C ASN A 163 22.20 -26.18 17.36
N GLU A 164 23.32 -25.65 17.82
CA GLU A 164 24.58 -25.59 17.06
C GLU A 164 25.06 -26.99 16.62
N LEU A 165 24.87 -27.99 17.49
CA LEU A 165 25.13 -29.40 17.16
C LEU A 165 24.29 -29.89 15.96
N ALA A 166 23.03 -29.45 15.85
CA ALA A 166 22.15 -29.82 14.74
C ALA A 166 22.62 -29.15 13.44
N LEU A 167 23.00 -27.86 13.48
CA LEU A 167 23.56 -27.16 12.32
C LEU A 167 24.81 -27.85 11.77
N HIS A 168 25.70 -28.30 12.66
CA HIS A 168 26.88 -29.07 12.27
C HIS A 168 26.52 -30.42 11.62
N TYR A 169 25.50 -31.12 12.10
CA TYR A 169 25.02 -32.35 11.45
C TYR A 169 24.34 -32.09 10.09
N PHE A 170 23.56 -31.01 9.96
CA PHE A 170 22.96 -30.63 8.68
C PHE A 170 24.00 -30.24 7.63
N SER A 171 25.04 -29.50 8.04
CA SER A 171 26.19 -29.16 7.18
C SER A 171 26.92 -30.41 6.69
N LYS A 172 27.19 -31.38 7.58
CA LYS A 172 27.79 -32.68 7.19
C LYS A 172 26.96 -33.48 6.19
N MET A 173 25.64 -33.29 6.19
CA MET A 173 24.71 -33.98 5.28
C MET A 173 24.40 -33.19 4.00
N ASN A 174 25.10 -32.06 3.78
CA ASN A 174 24.89 -31.11 2.68
C ASN A 174 23.46 -30.58 2.60
N ILE A 175 22.87 -30.23 3.76
CA ILE A 175 21.57 -29.58 3.86
C ILE A 175 21.80 -28.12 4.27
N MET A 176 21.34 -27.18 3.45
CA MET A 176 21.39 -25.76 3.78
C MET A 176 20.25 -25.42 4.75
N VAL A 177 20.56 -24.76 5.86
CA VAL A 177 19.58 -24.38 6.87
C VAL A 177 19.55 -22.86 6.98
N VAL A 178 18.39 -22.27 6.74
CA VAL A 178 18.11 -20.85 7.01
C VAL A 178 17.22 -20.80 8.25
N LYS A 179 17.72 -20.12 9.28
CA LYS A 179 17.03 -19.95 10.56
C LYS A 179 16.44 -18.55 10.68
N ASP A 180 15.59 -18.37 11.68
CA ASP A 180 15.03 -17.08 12.10
C ASP A 180 14.07 -16.42 11.10
N ILE A 181 13.27 -17.22 10.38
CA ILE A 181 12.24 -16.73 9.47
C ILE A 181 11.04 -16.17 10.25
N GLU A 182 10.52 -15.02 9.85
CA GLU A 182 9.38 -14.42 10.56
C GLU A 182 8.07 -15.18 10.29
N ARG A 183 7.16 -15.17 11.26
CA ARG A 183 5.86 -15.88 11.14
C ARG A 183 5.03 -15.36 9.96
N THR A 184 5.08 -14.06 9.73
CA THR A 184 4.41 -13.35 8.62
C THR A 184 4.94 -13.80 7.26
N GLU A 185 6.22 -14.19 7.17
CA GLU A 185 6.86 -14.63 5.93
C GLU A 185 6.57 -16.09 5.58
N VAL A 186 6.20 -16.93 6.56
CA VAL A 186 5.92 -18.36 6.31
C VAL A 186 4.81 -18.54 5.28
N GLU A 187 3.71 -17.79 5.41
CA GLU A 187 2.61 -17.86 4.44
C GLU A 187 3.06 -17.44 3.03
N PHE A 188 3.90 -16.42 2.95
CA PHE A 188 4.47 -15.95 1.68
C PHE A 188 5.35 -17.01 1.03
N ILE A 189 6.26 -17.63 1.79
CA ILE A 189 7.17 -18.68 1.31
C ILE A 189 6.37 -19.91 0.85
N CYS A 190 5.38 -20.34 1.63
CA CYS A 190 4.51 -21.47 1.30
C CYS A 190 3.72 -21.24 0.00
N LYS A 191 3.16 -20.04 -0.18
CA LYS A 191 2.49 -19.65 -1.43
C LYS A 191 3.47 -19.62 -2.60
N THR A 192 4.67 -19.06 -2.40
CA THR A 192 5.68 -18.87 -3.45
C THR A 192 6.25 -20.20 -3.95
N LEU A 193 6.58 -21.12 -3.04
CA LEU A 193 7.21 -22.41 -3.34
C LEU A 193 6.21 -23.56 -3.52
N HIS A 194 4.92 -23.30 -3.30
CA HIS A 194 3.86 -24.32 -3.17
C HIS A 194 4.22 -25.44 -2.18
N CYS A 195 4.90 -25.08 -1.09
CA CYS A 195 5.19 -26.01 -0.01
C CYS A 195 4.18 -25.83 1.12
N THR A 196 3.80 -26.92 1.77
CA THR A 196 2.99 -26.85 3.00
C THR A 196 3.91 -26.77 4.21
N PRO A 197 3.63 -25.90 5.18
CA PRO A 197 4.44 -25.83 6.40
C PRO A 197 4.25 -27.13 7.20
N ILE A 198 5.36 -27.73 7.62
CA ILE A 198 5.36 -29.02 8.33
C ILE A 198 5.63 -28.75 9.82
N ALA A 199 4.64 -29.03 10.66
CA ALA A 199 4.73 -28.81 12.12
C ALA A 199 5.37 -29.98 12.87
N SER A 200 5.27 -31.21 12.35
CA SER A 200 5.79 -32.42 12.98
C SER A 200 6.59 -33.29 12.00
N LEU A 201 7.57 -34.01 12.54
CA LEU A 201 8.49 -34.84 11.76
C LEU A 201 7.83 -36.06 11.12
N ASP A 202 6.67 -36.49 11.63
CA ASP A 202 5.94 -37.65 11.13
C ASP A 202 5.21 -37.37 9.81
N HIS A 203 4.95 -36.10 9.51
CA HIS A 203 4.35 -35.66 8.24
C HIS A 203 5.41 -35.23 7.21
N PHE A 204 6.67 -35.59 7.42
CA PHE A 204 7.77 -35.21 6.54
C PHE A 204 7.85 -36.12 5.29
N ASN A 205 6.88 -35.95 4.40
CA ASN A 205 6.80 -36.63 3.11
C ASN A 205 7.36 -35.76 1.96
N PRO A 206 7.87 -36.38 0.88
CA PRO A 206 8.38 -35.65 -0.27
C PRO A 206 7.30 -34.86 -1.01
N ASP A 207 6.03 -35.26 -0.89
CA ASP A 207 4.89 -34.61 -1.56
C ASP A 207 4.62 -33.18 -1.06
N TYR A 208 5.04 -32.87 0.18
CA TYR A 208 4.86 -31.55 0.80
C TYR A 208 6.00 -30.57 0.48
N LEU A 209 7.04 -31.02 -0.22
CA LEU A 209 8.23 -30.23 -0.51
C LEU A 209 8.06 -29.41 -1.79
N GLY A 210 8.53 -28.16 -1.74
CA GLY A 210 8.61 -27.29 -2.91
C GLY A 210 9.81 -27.63 -3.79
N VAL A 211 9.69 -27.39 -5.10
CA VAL A 211 10.78 -27.57 -6.07
C VAL A 211 11.38 -26.21 -6.42
N ALA A 212 12.69 -26.07 -6.24
CA ALA A 212 13.46 -24.89 -6.64
C ALA A 212 14.69 -25.31 -7.45
N SER A 213 15.01 -24.56 -8.50
CA SER A 213 16.13 -24.90 -9.41
C SER A 213 17.48 -24.50 -8.84
N LEU A 214 17.58 -23.34 -8.19
CA LEU A 214 18.82 -22.82 -7.65
C LEU A 214 18.56 -22.05 -6.36
N VAL A 215 19.27 -22.41 -5.30
CA VAL A 215 19.30 -21.66 -4.04
C VAL A 215 20.74 -21.20 -3.83
N GLU A 216 20.93 -19.89 -3.81
CA GLU A 216 22.24 -19.27 -3.61
C GLU A 216 22.21 -18.39 -2.36
N GLU A 217 23.29 -18.46 -1.58
CA GLU A 217 23.58 -17.50 -0.52
C GLU A 217 24.57 -16.48 -1.08
N SER A 218 24.11 -15.24 -1.25
CA SER A 218 24.98 -14.16 -1.74
C SER A 218 25.42 -13.29 -0.57
N GLU A 219 26.74 -13.22 -0.36
CA GLU A 219 27.39 -12.39 0.66
C GLU A 219 27.96 -11.09 0.06
N ALA A 220 27.20 -10.38 -0.78
CA ALA A 220 27.71 -9.17 -1.42
C ALA A 220 27.86 -7.99 -0.44
N THR A 221 26.87 -7.78 0.44
CA THR A 221 26.87 -6.67 1.43
C THR A 221 26.09 -7.04 2.70
N ALA A 222 25.02 -7.82 2.55
CA ALA A 222 24.32 -8.50 3.63
C ALA A 222 24.08 -9.95 3.19
N ARG A 223 24.06 -10.88 4.16
CA ARG A 223 23.75 -12.29 3.93
C ARG A 223 22.31 -12.40 3.43
N CYS A 224 22.13 -12.64 2.13
CA CYS A 224 20.82 -12.79 1.52
C CYS A 224 20.73 -14.14 0.80
N VAL A 225 19.60 -14.84 1.01
CA VAL A 225 19.33 -16.12 0.38
C VAL A 225 18.38 -15.87 -0.79
N ARG A 226 18.84 -16.20 -2.01
CA ARG A 226 18.06 -16.06 -3.23
C ARG A 226 17.66 -17.44 -3.73
N ILE A 227 16.36 -17.64 -3.88
CA ILE A 227 15.78 -18.86 -4.45
C ILE A 227 15.30 -18.51 -5.85
N THR A 228 15.85 -19.16 -6.87
CA THR A 228 15.56 -18.90 -8.28
C THR A 228 15.13 -20.17 -9.02
N GLY A 229 14.36 -20.00 -10.10
CA GLY A 229 13.86 -21.10 -10.92
C GLY A 229 12.77 -21.94 -10.24
N ILE A 230 11.69 -21.30 -9.81
CA ILE A 230 10.46 -21.97 -9.37
C ILE A 230 9.58 -22.15 -10.62
N GLN A 231 9.26 -23.40 -10.97
CA GLN A 231 8.52 -23.72 -12.21
C GLN A 231 7.05 -23.29 -12.15
N ASN A 232 6.47 -23.30 -10.94
CA ASN A 232 5.12 -22.83 -10.69
C ASN A 232 5.25 -21.72 -9.66
N ARG A 233 5.43 -20.47 -10.10
CA ARG A 233 5.53 -19.35 -9.16
C ARG A 233 4.15 -19.14 -8.56
N GLY A 234 4.06 -19.21 -7.23
CA GLY A 234 2.97 -18.54 -6.53
C GLY A 234 2.87 -17.09 -7.01
N ARG A 235 1.67 -16.52 -6.95
CA ARG A 235 1.36 -15.12 -7.33
C ARG A 235 1.98 -14.15 -6.33
N THR A 236 3.31 -14.14 -6.31
CA THR A 236 4.16 -13.56 -5.28
C THR A 236 5.38 -13.01 -5.98
N VAL A 237 5.66 -11.74 -5.74
CA VAL A 237 6.85 -11.08 -6.28
C VAL A 237 7.71 -10.65 -5.10
N SER A 238 9.01 -10.93 -5.19
CA SER A 238 10.01 -10.49 -4.23
C SER A 238 10.88 -9.41 -4.87
N ILE A 239 10.96 -8.26 -4.22
CA ILE A 239 11.78 -7.12 -4.66
C ILE A 239 12.87 -6.91 -3.61
N LEU A 240 14.13 -7.04 -4.01
CA LEU A 240 15.26 -6.77 -3.13
C LEU A 240 15.64 -5.29 -3.22
N VAL A 241 15.28 -4.52 -2.20
CA VAL A 241 15.68 -3.11 -2.07
C VAL A 241 17.08 -3.03 -1.47
N ARG A 242 17.98 -2.28 -2.11
CA ARG A 242 19.33 -2.00 -1.60
C ARG A 242 19.49 -0.49 -1.40
N GLY A 243 19.99 -0.10 -0.25
CA GLY A 243 20.27 1.30 0.10
C GLY A 243 21.58 1.42 0.86
N SER A 244 22.22 2.58 0.77
CA SER A 244 23.47 2.89 1.49
C SER A 244 23.24 3.18 2.98
N ASN A 245 22.03 3.64 3.34
CA ASN A 245 21.64 4.00 4.70
C ASN A 245 20.26 3.41 5.02
N LYS A 246 20.02 3.07 6.29
CA LYS A 246 18.73 2.55 6.78
C LYS A 246 17.59 3.52 6.50
N LEU A 247 17.81 4.82 6.75
CA LEU A 247 16.81 5.86 6.46
C LEU A 247 16.40 5.89 4.98
N MET A 248 17.35 5.66 4.07
CA MET A 248 17.08 5.61 2.64
C MET A 248 16.37 4.30 2.25
N LEU A 249 16.67 3.20 2.95
CA LEU A 249 16.02 1.91 2.74
C LEU A 249 14.56 1.94 3.21
N ASP A 250 14.29 2.46 4.40
CA ASP A 250 12.94 2.63 4.95
C ASP A 250 12.09 3.54 4.05
N GLU A 251 12.69 4.61 3.52
CA GLU A 251 12.00 5.53 2.61
C GLU A 251 11.78 4.91 1.22
N ALA A 252 12.71 4.08 0.73
CA ALA A 252 12.54 3.36 -0.52
C ALA A 252 11.45 2.27 -0.40
N GLU A 253 11.38 1.57 0.73
CA GLU A 253 10.31 0.61 1.03
C GLU A 253 8.95 1.31 1.04
N ARG A 254 8.82 2.40 1.79
CA ARG A 254 7.58 3.22 1.82
C ARG A 254 7.23 3.74 0.43
N SER A 255 8.22 4.23 -0.32
CA SER A 255 8.00 4.74 -1.66
C SER A 255 7.44 3.68 -2.61
N LEU A 256 8.01 2.48 -2.55
CA LEU A 256 7.58 1.34 -3.33
C LEU A 256 6.20 0.84 -2.91
N HIS A 257 5.91 0.81 -1.60
CA HIS A 257 4.60 0.45 -1.07
C HIS A 257 3.48 1.29 -1.69
N ASP A 258 3.61 2.61 -1.66
CA ASP A 258 2.58 3.49 -2.18
C ASP A 258 2.44 3.35 -3.70
N ALA A 259 3.53 3.15 -4.44
CA ALA A 259 3.47 2.88 -5.88
C ALA A 259 2.71 1.57 -6.20
N LEU A 260 2.93 0.52 -5.40
CA LEU A 260 2.16 -0.73 -5.50
C LEU A 260 0.68 -0.50 -5.16
N CYS A 261 0.39 0.31 -4.14
CA CYS A 261 -0.97 0.65 -3.72
C CYS A 261 -1.73 1.47 -4.76
N VAL A 262 -1.06 2.38 -5.46
CA VAL A 262 -1.61 3.16 -6.58
C VAL A 262 -2.04 2.25 -7.72
N ILE A 263 -1.19 1.28 -8.11
CA ILE A 263 -1.53 0.30 -9.15
C ILE A 263 -2.64 -0.65 -8.66
N ARG A 264 -2.61 -1.05 -7.37
CA ARG A 264 -3.68 -1.83 -6.74
C ARG A 264 -5.03 -1.12 -6.83
N CYS A 265 -5.09 0.20 -6.66
CA CYS A 265 -6.31 0.98 -6.83
C CYS A 265 -6.83 0.93 -8.27
N LEU A 266 -5.93 1.02 -9.26
CA LEU A 266 -6.28 0.90 -10.67
C LEU A 266 -6.82 -0.51 -11.01
N VAL A 267 -6.25 -1.56 -10.40
CA VAL A 267 -6.77 -2.94 -10.54
C VAL A 267 -8.17 -3.07 -9.95
N LYS A 268 -8.47 -2.41 -8.82
CA LYS A 268 -9.78 -2.50 -8.16
C LYS A 268 -10.91 -1.80 -8.93
N LYS A 269 -10.70 -0.56 -9.39
CA LYS A 269 -11.76 0.30 -9.95
C LYS A 269 -11.58 0.73 -11.41
N GLY A 270 -10.44 0.43 -12.04
CA GLY A 270 -10.23 0.60 -13.49
C GLY A 270 -10.40 2.03 -14.02
N ALA A 271 -10.19 3.07 -13.20
CA ALA A 271 -10.39 4.45 -13.61
C ALA A 271 -9.36 5.42 -13.00
N MET A 272 -9.02 6.48 -13.75
CA MET A 272 -8.15 7.59 -13.31
C MET A 272 -8.89 8.92 -13.35
N ILE A 273 -8.36 9.88 -12.64
CA ILE A 273 -8.72 11.29 -12.71
C ILE A 273 -7.47 12.13 -12.99
N ALA A 274 -7.65 13.32 -13.55
CA ALA A 274 -6.57 14.30 -13.63
C ALA A 274 -6.10 14.66 -12.21
N GLY A 275 -4.79 14.80 -12.00
CA GLY A 275 -4.24 15.23 -10.72
C GLY A 275 -4.00 16.74 -10.66
N GLY A 276 -3.21 17.19 -9.68
CA GLY A 276 -2.76 18.58 -9.59
C GLY A 276 -3.86 19.58 -9.17
N GLY A 277 -4.89 19.16 -8.43
CA GLY A 277 -5.94 20.06 -7.99
C GLY A 277 -7.11 20.23 -8.97
N ALA A 278 -7.06 19.57 -10.14
CA ALA A 278 -8.11 19.63 -11.15
C ALA A 278 -9.49 19.15 -10.61
N PRO A 279 -9.62 17.94 -10.04
CA PRO A 279 -10.91 17.45 -9.59
C PRO A 279 -11.44 18.26 -8.40
N GLU A 280 -10.57 18.81 -7.56
CA GLU A 280 -10.96 19.65 -6.43
C GLU A 280 -11.60 20.97 -6.89
N ILE A 281 -11.04 21.62 -7.92
CA ILE A 281 -11.62 22.84 -8.50
C ILE A 281 -12.94 22.55 -9.20
N GLU A 282 -13.03 21.44 -9.95
CA GLU A 282 -14.27 21.08 -10.64
C GLU A 282 -15.40 20.72 -9.65
N ILE A 283 -15.07 20.02 -8.56
CA ILE A 283 -16.02 19.77 -7.45
C ILE A 283 -16.47 21.11 -6.85
N ALA A 284 -15.54 22.01 -6.52
CA ALA A 284 -15.88 23.31 -5.94
C ALA A 284 -16.82 24.10 -6.85
N GLN A 285 -16.56 24.12 -8.16
CA GLN A 285 -17.37 24.83 -9.13
C GLN A 285 -18.77 24.22 -9.30
N LYS A 286 -18.88 22.89 -9.50
CA LYS A 286 -20.18 22.22 -9.65
C LYS A 286 -21.00 22.30 -8.38
N LEU A 287 -20.39 22.11 -7.21
CA LEU A 287 -21.09 22.25 -5.93
C LEU A 287 -21.53 23.69 -5.67
N ALA A 288 -20.76 24.69 -6.11
CA ALA A 288 -21.20 26.08 -6.05
C ALA A 288 -22.42 26.36 -6.94
N LEU A 289 -22.52 25.73 -8.13
CA LEU A 289 -23.71 25.82 -8.98
C LEU A 289 -24.92 25.12 -8.34
N ILE A 290 -24.71 23.94 -7.75
CA ILE A 290 -25.75 23.19 -7.03
C ILE A 290 -26.23 23.99 -5.80
N ALA A 291 -25.32 24.65 -5.09
CA ALA A 291 -25.64 25.52 -3.97
C ALA A 291 -26.61 26.63 -4.40
N ASN A 292 -26.36 27.29 -5.53
CA ASN A 292 -27.25 28.34 -6.05
C ASN A 292 -28.64 27.83 -6.43
N SER A 293 -28.76 26.57 -6.81
CA SER A 293 -30.05 25.94 -7.13
C SER A 293 -30.83 25.44 -5.91
N THR A 294 -30.13 25.21 -4.79
CA THR A 294 -30.72 24.64 -3.57
C THR A 294 -31.22 25.78 -2.68
N PRO A 295 -32.50 25.85 -2.31
CA PRO A 295 -33.00 26.87 -1.41
C PRO A 295 -32.73 26.53 0.07
N GLY A 296 -32.58 27.57 0.90
CA GLY A 296 -32.58 27.44 2.36
C GLY A 296 -31.18 27.39 3.00
N LEU A 297 -31.10 26.82 4.20
CA LEU A 297 -29.83 26.75 4.97
C LEU A 297 -28.79 25.85 4.28
N ASP A 298 -29.26 24.82 3.56
CA ASP A 298 -28.41 23.90 2.81
C ASP A 298 -27.56 24.66 1.76
N GLN A 299 -28.05 25.76 1.19
CA GLN A 299 -27.28 26.61 0.26
C GLN A 299 -25.95 27.07 0.86
N TYR A 300 -25.98 27.58 2.09
CA TYR A 300 -24.80 28.11 2.76
C TYR A 300 -23.82 26.98 3.11
N CYS A 301 -24.34 25.82 3.52
CA CYS A 301 -23.53 24.66 3.82
C CYS A 301 -22.84 24.11 2.57
N PHE A 302 -23.58 23.94 1.46
CA PHE A 302 -23.00 23.48 0.19
C PHE A 302 -21.95 24.44 -0.35
N ARG A 303 -22.18 25.77 -0.21
CA ARG A 303 -21.20 26.77 -0.61
C ARG A 303 -19.92 26.71 0.22
N ALA A 304 -20.05 26.63 1.55
CA ALA A 304 -18.90 26.52 2.45
C ALA A 304 -18.12 25.22 2.23
N PHE A 305 -18.82 24.13 1.92
CA PHE A 305 -18.20 22.86 1.56
C PHE A 305 -17.44 22.96 0.23
N ALA A 306 -18.01 23.61 -0.79
CA ALA A 306 -17.34 23.85 -2.06
C ALA A 306 -16.06 24.68 -1.90
N ASP A 307 -16.14 25.79 -1.15
CA ASP A 307 -14.98 26.66 -0.90
C ASP A 307 -13.86 25.93 -0.11
N ALA A 308 -14.20 24.90 0.68
CA ALA A 308 -13.22 24.12 1.45
C ALA A 308 -12.29 23.25 0.57
N PHE A 309 -12.74 22.80 -0.61
CA PHE A 309 -11.92 22.00 -1.55
C PHE A 309 -10.80 22.82 -2.18
N GLU A 310 -10.93 24.15 -2.24
CA GLU A 310 -9.92 25.03 -2.84
C GLU A 310 -8.63 25.12 -2.03
N VAL A 311 -8.63 24.64 -0.77
CA VAL A 311 -7.42 24.61 0.05
C VAL A 311 -6.35 23.67 -0.53
N ILE A 312 -6.74 22.60 -1.22
CA ILE A 312 -5.77 21.70 -1.87
C ILE A 312 -4.99 22.41 -2.98
N PRO A 313 -5.62 22.97 -4.03
CA PRO A 313 -4.88 23.70 -5.06
C PRO A 313 -4.17 24.93 -4.51
N TYR A 314 -4.72 25.59 -3.48
CA TYR A 314 -4.06 26.70 -2.80
C TYR A 314 -2.73 26.27 -2.15
N THR A 315 -2.75 25.18 -1.37
CA THR A 315 -1.54 24.65 -0.71
C THR A 315 -0.54 24.06 -1.69
N LEU A 316 -1.00 23.47 -2.80
CA LEU A 316 -0.11 23.03 -3.89
C LEU A 316 0.61 24.21 -4.55
N ALA A 317 -0.10 25.31 -4.83
CA ALA A 317 0.51 26.52 -5.37
C ALA A 317 1.52 27.15 -4.40
N GLU A 318 1.19 27.17 -3.10
CA GLU A 318 2.09 27.67 -2.05
C GLU A 318 3.37 26.83 -1.95
N ASN A 319 3.25 25.50 -1.97
CA ASN A 319 4.40 24.58 -1.95
C ASN A 319 5.26 24.68 -3.22
N ALA A 320 4.66 25.06 -4.35
CA ALA A 320 5.36 25.31 -5.60
C ALA A 320 6.03 26.70 -5.64
N GLY A 321 5.79 27.57 -4.65
CA GLY A 321 6.28 28.95 -4.64
C GLY A 321 5.56 29.88 -5.62
N LEU A 322 4.38 29.49 -6.13
CA LEU A 322 3.53 30.30 -6.99
C LEU A 322 2.65 31.24 -6.15
N ASN A 323 2.07 32.26 -6.78
CA ASN A 323 1.07 33.08 -6.13
C ASN A 323 -0.28 32.32 -6.10
N PRO A 324 -0.72 31.83 -4.93
CA PRO A 324 -1.85 30.92 -4.85
C PRO A 324 -3.17 31.58 -5.28
N ILE A 325 -3.33 32.89 -5.04
CA ILE A 325 -4.55 33.63 -5.40
C ILE A 325 -4.68 33.71 -6.92
N GLN A 326 -3.58 34.04 -7.60
CA GLN A 326 -3.58 34.16 -9.05
C GLN A 326 -3.84 32.79 -9.70
N THR A 327 -3.11 31.75 -9.26
CA THR A 327 -3.25 30.39 -9.80
C THR A 327 -4.65 29.82 -9.62
N VAL A 328 -5.25 29.95 -8.42
CA VAL A 328 -6.62 29.47 -8.18
C VAL A 328 -7.65 30.25 -9.01
N THR A 329 -7.44 31.56 -9.19
CA THR A 329 -8.34 32.40 -10.02
C THR A 329 -8.27 32.00 -11.50
N GLU A 330 -7.06 31.74 -12.02
CA GLU A 330 -6.85 31.25 -13.38
C GLU A 330 -7.48 29.86 -13.60
N LEU A 331 -7.29 28.94 -12.64
CA LEU A 331 -7.91 27.62 -12.69
C LEU A 331 -9.44 27.68 -12.68
N ARG A 332 -10.04 28.53 -11.84
CA ARG A 332 -11.49 28.77 -11.86
C ARG A 332 -11.97 29.27 -13.23
N ALA A 333 -11.19 30.14 -13.88
CA ALA A 333 -11.54 30.66 -15.20
C ALA A 333 -11.39 29.61 -16.33
N LEU A 334 -10.44 28.67 -16.20
CA LEU A 334 -10.28 27.53 -17.11
C LEU A 334 -11.44 26.53 -16.98
N HIS A 335 -11.78 26.12 -15.76
CA HIS A 335 -12.89 25.20 -15.52
C HIS A 335 -14.26 25.82 -15.85
N ALA A 336 -14.42 27.14 -15.66
CA ALA A 336 -15.60 27.87 -16.16
C ALA A 336 -15.75 27.86 -17.69
N ARG A 337 -14.66 27.64 -18.43
CA ARG A 337 -14.71 27.45 -19.89
C ARG A 337 -14.99 25.98 -20.29
N GLY A 338 -15.08 25.07 -19.32
CA GLY A 338 -15.38 23.65 -19.54
C GLY A 338 -14.16 22.75 -19.64
N GLU A 339 -12.96 23.25 -19.33
CA GLU A 339 -11.73 22.44 -19.28
C GLU A 339 -11.66 21.71 -17.93
N THR A 340 -12.30 20.54 -17.84
CA THR A 340 -12.39 19.73 -16.59
C THR A 340 -11.08 19.06 -16.17
N HIS A 341 -10.10 19.05 -17.07
CA HIS A 341 -8.82 18.40 -16.82
C HIS A 341 -7.74 19.39 -16.37
N ALA A 342 -7.94 20.71 -16.48
CA ALA A 342 -6.90 21.70 -16.19
C ALA A 342 -6.43 21.64 -14.72
N GLY A 343 -5.13 21.74 -14.47
CA GLY A 343 -4.57 21.55 -13.12
C GLY A 343 -3.27 22.31 -12.90
N ILE A 344 -2.76 22.29 -11.68
CA ILE A 344 -1.47 22.90 -11.35
C ILE A 344 -0.36 21.94 -11.78
N ASN A 345 0.49 22.39 -12.69
CA ASN A 345 1.71 21.68 -13.05
C ASN A 345 2.93 22.32 -12.39
N VAL A 346 3.47 21.64 -11.37
CA VAL A 346 4.61 22.11 -10.57
C VAL A 346 5.90 22.27 -11.42
N ARG A 347 6.02 21.55 -12.55
CA ARG A 347 7.20 21.65 -13.44
C ARG A 347 7.13 22.84 -14.39
N ALA A 348 5.92 23.19 -14.84
CA ALA A 348 5.70 24.28 -15.78
C ALA A 348 5.52 25.64 -15.09
N SER A 349 5.33 25.65 -13.77
CA SER A 349 5.07 26.86 -12.97
C SER A 349 3.84 27.66 -13.45
N CYS A 350 2.93 27.02 -14.17
CA CYS A 350 1.75 27.61 -14.80
C CYS A 350 0.52 26.69 -14.63
N ALA A 351 -0.68 27.29 -14.68
CA ALA A 351 -1.94 26.58 -14.81
C ALA A 351 -2.12 26.16 -16.28
N GLU A 352 -1.77 24.92 -16.58
CA GLU A 352 -1.95 24.31 -17.91
C GLU A 352 -2.78 23.03 -17.78
N GLU A 353 -3.23 22.46 -18.90
CA GLU A 353 -3.67 21.07 -18.89
C GLU A 353 -2.54 20.21 -18.28
N PRO A 354 -2.83 19.34 -17.29
CA PRO A 354 -1.87 18.37 -16.84
C PRO A 354 -1.59 17.49 -18.06
N ALA A 355 -0.42 17.69 -18.66
CA ALA A 355 0.12 16.74 -19.61
C ALA A 355 0.00 15.34 -19.00
N ASP A 356 -0.25 14.33 -19.85
CA ASP A 356 -0.51 12.89 -19.60
C ASP A 356 0.26 12.16 -18.47
N GLY A 357 1.18 12.82 -17.76
CA GLY A 357 1.98 12.32 -16.64
C GLY A 357 1.58 12.78 -15.24
N SER A 358 0.43 13.44 -15.02
CA SER A 358 -0.03 13.85 -13.69
C SER A 358 -1.38 13.23 -13.29
N ASN A 359 -1.69 12.04 -13.77
CA ASN A 359 -2.96 11.37 -13.46
C ASN A 359 -2.89 10.65 -12.11
N LEU A 360 -3.98 10.70 -11.35
CA LEU A 360 -4.14 10.00 -10.08
C LEU A 360 -5.21 8.91 -10.21
N PRO A 361 -5.14 7.81 -9.45
CA PRO A 361 -6.22 6.85 -9.40
C PRO A 361 -7.48 7.51 -8.84
N TYR A 362 -8.62 7.25 -9.50
CA TYR A 362 -9.94 7.74 -9.09
C TYR A 362 -10.26 7.41 -7.61
N ASP A 363 -9.82 6.23 -7.16
CA ASP A 363 -10.12 5.71 -5.82
C ASP A 363 -9.51 6.54 -4.70
N VAL A 364 -8.39 7.25 -4.96
CA VAL A 364 -7.69 8.04 -3.94
C VAL A 364 -8.57 9.18 -3.44
N LEU A 365 -9.15 9.97 -4.34
CA LEU A 365 -9.99 11.11 -3.98
C LEU A 365 -11.38 10.69 -3.50
N GLN A 366 -11.99 9.66 -4.13
CA GLN A 366 -13.27 9.15 -3.69
C GLN A 366 -13.19 8.60 -2.25
N THR A 367 -12.14 7.82 -1.97
CA THR A 367 -11.92 7.28 -0.63
C THR A 367 -11.55 8.38 0.35
N ALA A 368 -10.77 9.40 -0.06
CA ALA A 368 -10.48 10.55 0.79
C ALA A 368 -11.75 11.28 1.25
N ILE A 369 -12.69 11.56 0.35
CA ILE A 369 -13.97 12.19 0.69
C ILE A 369 -14.82 11.25 1.55
N THR A 370 -14.82 9.96 1.23
CA THR A 370 -15.61 8.95 1.94
C THR A 370 -15.07 8.65 3.33
N VAL A 371 -13.76 8.64 3.56
CA VAL A 371 -13.13 8.41 4.88
C VAL A 371 -13.33 9.62 5.80
N VAL A 372 -13.34 10.84 5.24
CA VAL A 372 -13.62 12.05 6.03
C VAL A 372 -15.07 12.08 6.54
N TYR A 373 -16.03 11.53 5.79
CA TYR A 373 -17.46 11.61 6.13
C TYR A 373 -18.10 10.31 6.64
N SER A 374 -17.65 9.18 6.15
CA SER A 374 -18.23 7.89 6.49
C SER A 374 -17.44 7.26 7.62
N ASN A 375 -18.11 7.15 8.75
CA ASN A 375 -17.74 6.19 9.80
C ASN A 375 -18.19 4.78 9.38
N ARG A 376 -17.94 4.39 8.12
CA ARG A 376 -18.13 2.99 7.73
C ARG A 376 -16.95 2.23 8.28
N ARG A 377 -17.17 1.65 9.46
CA ARG A 377 -16.44 0.46 9.92
C ARG A 377 -16.38 -0.51 8.73
N CYS A 378 -15.21 -0.64 8.14
CA CYS A 378 -14.78 -1.85 7.47
C CYS A 378 -14.00 -2.67 8.50
#